data_AF-A0A955PWT7-F1
#
_entry.id   AF-A0A955PWT7-F1
#
_cell.length_a   1.000
_cell.length_b   1.000
_cell.length_c   1.000
_cell.angle_alpha   90.00
_cell.angle_beta   90.00
_cell.angle_gamma   90.00
#
_symmetry.space_group_name_H-M   'P 1'
#
loop_
_entity.id
_entity.type
_entity.pdbx_description
1 polymer ?
#
loop_
_entity_poly.entity_id
_entity_poly.type
_entity_poly.pdbx_seq_one_letter_code
_entity_poly.pdbx_strand_id
1 'polypeptide(L)'
;MKANFSQFHPDQFSFAKDPVLILENFWSQEERKVVREAMAQSKWIALADMPAVAQAFPNCGNWKKSDIGPSEATHFIQRVGMSCIAAYVESFPNIKKRHVNFNYYSYSAGDCLPTHDDTDDLYTYA
;
A
#
# COMPACT_ATOMS: atom_id res chain seq x y z
N MET A 1 -4.62 -7.60 15.51
CA MET A 1 -3.98 -8.95 15.54
C MET A 1 -2.58 -8.96 14.93
N LYS A 2 -1.63 -9.72 15.50
CA LYS A 2 -0.30 -10.01 14.94
C LYS A 2 -0.13 -11.54 14.76
N ALA A 3 0.33 -12.00 13.59
CA ALA A 3 0.52 -13.42 13.29
C ALA A 3 1.69 -13.66 12.32
N ASN A 4 2.25 -14.86 12.31
CA ASN A 4 3.17 -15.28 11.25
C ASN A 4 2.39 -15.66 9.99
N PHE A 5 2.83 -15.19 8.82
CA PHE A 5 2.13 -15.42 7.56
C PHE A 5 1.90 -16.91 7.25
N SER A 6 2.88 -17.77 7.52
CA SER A 6 2.78 -19.21 7.23
C SER A 6 1.73 -19.97 8.06
N GLN A 7 1.29 -19.37 9.17
CA GLN A 7 0.32 -19.93 10.10
C GLN A 7 -1.00 -19.14 10.10
N PHE A 8 -1.10 -18.12 9.25
CA PHE A 8 -2.27 -17.27 9.21
C PHE A 8 -3.38 -17.91 8.38
N HIS A 9 -4.56 -18.05 8.99
CA HIS A 9 -5.75 -18.57 8.33
C HIS A 9 -6.69 -17.40 8.01
N PRO A 10 -6.71 -16.89 6.77
CA PRO A 10 -7.47 -15.70 6.43
C PRO A 10 -8.97 -15.89 6.68
N ASP A 11 -9.53 -17.09 6.48
CA ASP A 11 -10.95 -17.37 6.71
C ASP A 11 -11.41 -17.26 8.17
N GLN A 12 -10.46 -17.22 9.12
CA GLN A 12 -10.75 -17.10 10.55
C GLN A 12 -10.58 -15.67 11.08
N PHE A 13 -10.13 -14.74 10.24
CA PHE A 13 -9.88 -13.35 10.61
C PHE A 13 -11.01 -12.43 10.13
N SER A 14 -11.32 -11.39 10.93
CA SER A 14 -12.32 -10.40 10.58
C SER A 14 -11.88 -9.00 10.98
N PHE A 15 -11.83 -8.10 9.99
CA PHE A 15 -11.51 -6.68 10.20
C PHE A 15 -12.57 -5.94 11.03
N ALA A 16 -13.80 -6.47 11.15
CA ALA A 16 -14.82 -5.92 12.03
C ALA A 16 -14.51 -6.15 13.53
N LYS A 17 -13.70 -7.17 13.86
CA LYS A 17 -13.27 -7.47 15.23
C LYS A 17 -11.90 -6.89 15.55
N ASP A 18 -10.98 -7.00 14.59
CA ASP A 18 -9.62 -6.52 14.68
C ASP A 18 -9.34 -5.62 13.46
N PRO A 19 -9.37 -4.28 13.60
CA PRO A 19 -9.25 -3.38 12.45
C PRO A 19 -7.86 -3.39 11.81
N VAL A 20 -6.86 -3.98 12.48
CA VAL A 20 -5.47 -4.02 12.03
C VAL A 20 -4.94 -5.46 12.06
N LEU A 21 -4.39 -5.88 10.92
CA LEU A 21 -3.70 -7.16 10.74
C LEU A 21 -2.22 -6.92 10.47
N ILE A 22 -1.35 -7.51 11.30
CA ILE A 22 0.11 -7.50 11.12
C ILE A 22 0.57 -8.92 10.82
N LEU A 23 1.10 -9.14 9.62
CA LEU A 23 1.64 -10.43 9.18
C LEU A 23 3.17 -10.38 9.17
N GLU A 24 3.79 -11.12 10.09
CA GLU A 24 5.23 -11.30 10.13
C GLU A 24 5.68 -12.31 9.07
N ASN A 25 6.91 -12.13 8.57
CA ASN A 25 7.51 -12.99 7.57
C ASN A 25 6.63 -13.15 6.32
N PHE A 26 5.90 -12.08 5.97
CA PHE A 26 5.06 -12.03 4.77
C PHE A 26 5.88 -12.15 3.48
N TRP A 27 7.12 -11.67 3.46
CA TRP A 27 8.01 -11.80 2.30
C TRP A 27 9.15 -12.76 2.60
N SER A 28 9.42 -13.67 1.67
CA SER A 28 10.63 -14.50 1.69
C SER A 28 11.89 -13.65 1.49
N GLN A 29 13.07 -14.26 1.68
CA GLN A 29 14.32 -13.56 1.42
C GLN A 29 14.49 -13.24 -0.07
N GLU A 30 14.08 -14.15 -0.94
CA GLU A 30 14.12 -14.06 -2.38
C GLU A 30 13.18 -12.96 -2.88
N GLU A 31 11.94 -12.93 -2.39
CA GLU A 31 10.96 -11.88 -2.74
C GLU A 31 11.48 -10.50 -2.33
N ARG A 32 12.03 -10.36 -1.12
CA ARG A 32 12.64 -9.10 -0.67
C ARG A 32 13.82 -8.68 -1.54
N LYS A 33 14.59 -9.63 -2.07
CA LYS A 33 15.69 -9.33 -3.00
C LYS A 33 15.14 -8.76 -4.31
N VAL A 34 14.16 -9.44 -4.92
CA VAL A 34 13.51 -9.00 -6.16
C VAL A 34 12.92 -7.59 -6.00
N VAL A 35 12.18 -7.34 -4.93
CA VAL A 35 11.58 -6.01 -4.67
C VAL A 35 12.65 -4.93 -4.53
N ARG A 36 13.77 -5.20 -3.83
CA ARG A 36 14.86 -4.22 -3.70
C ARG A 36 15.57 -3.94 -5.03
N GLU A 37 15.77 -4.96 -5.84
CA GLU A 37 16.37 -4.80 -7.17
C GLU A 37 15.47 -3.96 -8.08
N ALA A 38 14.15 -4.21 -8.07
CA ALA A 38 13.17 -3.39 -8.77
C ALA A 38 13.18 -1.94 -8.30
N MET A 39 13.14 -1.70 -6.97
CA MET A 39 13.22 -0.36 -6.39
C MET A 39 14.48 0.40 -6.83
N ALA A 40 15.64 -0.28 -6.91
CA ALA A 40 16.90 0.32 -7.33
C ALA A 40 16.91 0.75 -8.81
N GLN A 41 16.09 0.12 -9.64
CA GLN A 41 15.96 0.41 -11.08
C GLN A 41 14.79 1.37 -11.37
N SER A 42 13.97 1.69 -10.38
CA SER A 42 12.74 2.45 -10.57
C SER A 42 13.01 3.94 -10.77
N LYS A 43 12.13 4.61 -11.53
CA LYS A 43 12.19 6.07 -11.72
C LYS A 43 11.49 6.76 -10.56
N TRP A 44 12.26 7.50 -9.77
CA TRP A 44 11.75 8.23 -8.61
C TRP A 44 11.36 9.66 -8.98
N ILE A 45 10.23 10.11 -8.46
CA ILE A 45 9.72 11.48 -8.60
C ILE A 45 9.58 12.05 -7.18
N ALA A 46 10.13 13.24 -6.94
CA ALA A 46 10.02 13.89 -5.65
C ALA A 46 8.66 14.58 -5.49
N LEU A 47 8.18 14.77 -4.26
CA LEU A 47 6.91 15.45 -3.97
C LEU A 47 6.83 16.82 -4.65
N ALA A 48 7.91 17.61 -4.60
CA ALA A 48 7.99 18.93 -5.22
C ALA A 48 7.78 18.90 -6.74
N ASP A 49 8.06 17.76 -7.39
CA ASP A 49 7.86 17.55 -8.82
C ASP A 49 6.44 17.03 -9.15
N MET A 50 5.57 16.89 -8.15
CA MET A 50 4.17 16.48 -8.27
C MET A 50 3.23 17.56 -7.68
N PRO A 51 2.99 18.69 -8.37
CA PRO A 51 2.38 19.89 -7.77
C PRO A 51 1.00 19.65 -7.12
N ALA A 52 0.12 18.87 -7.76
CA ALA A 52 -1.19 18.55 -7.21
C ALA A 52 -1.10 17.73 -5.91
N VAL A 53 -0.11 16.84 -5.82
CA VAL A 53 0.14 16.02 -4.63
C VAL A 53 0.80 16.87 -3.54
N ALA A 54 1.80 17.69 -3.89
CA ALA A 54 2.46 18.60 -2.96
C ALA A 54 1.48 19.56 -2.26
N GLN A 55 0.44 20.02 -2.97
CA GLN A 55 -0.60 20.87 -2.39
C GLN A 55 -1.41 20.16 -1.29
N ALA A 56 -1.65 18.86 -1.43
CA ALA A 56 -2.38 18.06 -0.45
C ALA A 56 -1.53 17.67 0.77
N PHE A 57 -0.20 17.68 0.64
CA PHE A 57 0.74 17.32 1.69
C PHE A 57 1.70 18.48 2.03
N PRO A 58 1.18 19.61 2.56
CA PRO A 58 2.00 20.76 2.93
C PRO A 58 2.90 20.42 4.14
N ASN A 59 4.12 20.95 4.16
CA ASN A 59 5.08 20.79 5.26
C ASN A 59 5.50 19.33 5.55
N CYS A 60 5.52 18.48 4.53
CA CYS A 60 5.76 17.03 4.66
C CYS A 60 7.16 16.57 4.17
N GLY A 61 8.10 17.50 4.07
CA GLY A 61 9.40 17.26 3.43
C GLY A 61 9.27 17.10 1.92
N ASN A 62 10.15 16.31 1.32
CA ASN A 62 10.21 16.07 -0.12
C ASN A 62 10.44 14.57 -0.42
N TRP A 63 9.58 13.73 0.17
CA TRP A 63 9.59 12.29 -0.05
C TRP A 63 9.47 11.95 -1.54
N LYS A 64 9.91 10.76 -1.91
CA LYS A 64 9.91 10.30 -3.30
C LYS A 64 8.93 9.16 -3.49
N LYS A 65 8.26 9.17 -4.64
CA LYS A 65 7.39 8.08 -5.10
C LYS A 65 7.95 7.46 -6.37
N SER A 66 7.71 6.16 -6.51
CA SER A 66 7.83 5.48 -7.79
C SER A 66 6.68 4.49 -7.95
N ASP A 67 6.22 4.31 -9.17
CA ASP A 67 5.22 3.29 -9.46
C ASP A 67 5.88 1.92 -9.44
N ILE A 68 5.15 0.92 -8.95
CA ILE A 68 5.63 -0.46 -9.03
C ILE A 68 5.57 -0.95 -10.49
N GLY A 69 6.48 -1.85 -10.88
CA GLY A 69 6.39 -2.53 -12.16
C GLY A 69 5.17 -3.48 -12.24
N PRO A 70 4.65 -3.77 -13.45
CA PRO A 70 3.47 -4.63 -13.62
C PRO A 70 3.66 -6.06 -13.08
N SER A 71 4.88 -6.60 -13.17
CA SER A 71 5.17 -7.96 -12.71
C SER A 71 5.12 -8.08 -11.19
N GLU A 72 5.66 -7.08 -10.50
CA GLU A 72 5.71 -6.98 -9.06
C GLU A 72 4.33 -6.62 -8.51
N ALA A 73 3.55 -5.77 -9.20
CA ALA A 73 2.15 -5.54 -8.89
C ALA A 73 1.32 -6.83 -8.95
N THR A 74 1.52 -7.63 -10.00
CA THR A 74 0.83 -8.92 -10.18
C THR A 74 1.20 -9.90 -9.07
N HIS A 75 2.48 -9.95 -8.70
CA HIS A 75 2.93 -10.77 -7.57
C HIS A 75 2.31 -10.30 -6.24
N PHE A 76 2.29 -8.98 -6.01
CA PHE A 76 1.73 -8.40 -4.80
C PHE A 76 0.24 -8.71 -4.67
N ILE A 77 -0.56 -8.51 -5.72
CA ILE A 77 -2.00 -8.78 -5.66
C ILE A 77 -2.30 -10.25 -5.37
N GLN A 78 -1.51 -11.19 -5.89
CA GLN A 78 -1.65 -12.62 -5.59
C GLN A 78 -1.38 -12.92 -4.12
N ARG A 79 -0.44 -12.21 -3.50
CA ARG A 79 -0.10 -12.39 -2.07
C ARG A 79 -1.14 -11.76 -1.14
N VAL A 80 -1.63 -10.56 -1.48
CA VAL A 80 -2.61 -9.83 -0.63
C VAL A 80 -4.07 -10.18 -0.94
N GLY A 81 -4.34 -10.98 -1.97
CA GLY A 81 -5.67 -11.47 -2.35
C GLY A 81 -6.26 -12.50 -1.37
N MET A 82 -6.13 -12.27 -0.07
CA MET A 82 -6.63 -13.13 1.00
C MET A 82 -8.14 -12.97 1.17
N SER A 83 -8.82 -14.07 1.52
CA SER A 83 -10.27 -14.11 1.67
C SER A 83 -10.82 -13.11 2.70
N CYS A 84 -10.12 -12.86 3.82
CA CYS A 84 -10.56 -11.86 4.79
C CYS A 84 -10.55 -10.43 4.25
N ILE A 85 -9.58 -10.08 3.39
CA ILE A 85 -9.51 -8.76 2.76
C ILE A 85 -10.66 -8.63 1.76
N ALA A 86 -10.84 -9.64 0.90
CA ALA A 86 -11.95 -9.67 -0.05
C ALA A 86 -13.30 -9.57 0.67
N ALA A 87 -13.55 -10.42 1.67
CA ALA A 87 -14.80 -10.42 2.44
C ALA A 87 -15.07 -9.07 3.13
N TYR A 88 -14.02 -8.41 3.64
CA TYR A 88 -14.17 -7.08 4.25
C TYR A 88 -14.50 -6.01 3.21
N VAL A 89 -13.76 -5.94 2.11
CA VAL A 89 -14.03 -4.99 1.01
C VAL A 89 -15.44 -5.21 0.44
N GLU A 90 -15.86 -6.45 0.27
CA GLU A 90 -17.19 -6.80 -0.25
C GLU A 90 -18.32 -6.62 0.78
N SER A 91 -18.02 -6.40 2.05
CA SER A 91 -19.04 -6.16 3.08
C SER A 91 -19.64 -4.75 3.02
N PHE A 92 -18.96 -3.81 2.34
CA PHE A 92 -19.45 -2.45 2.20
C PHE A 92 -20.64 -2.39 1.22
N PRO A 93 -21.75 -1.72 1.56
CA PRO A 93 -22.85 -1.55 0.63
C PRO A 93 -22.47 -0.55 -0.48
N ASN A 94 -23.13 -0.65 -1.63
CA ASN A 94 -23.07 0.34 -2.72
C ASN A 94 -21.66 0.58 -3.33
N ILE A 95 -20.81 -0.44 -3.39
CA ILE A 95 -19.48 -0.36 -4.01
C ILE A 95 -19.60 0.04 -5.49
N LYS A 96 -19.11 1.23 -5.85
CA LYS A 96 -19.12 1.73 -7.24
C LYS A 96 -17.99 1.14 -8.09
N LYS A 97 -16.81 0.96 -7.49
CA LYS A 97 -15.60 0.46 -8.15
C LYS A 97 -14.66 -0.14 -7.12
N ARG A 98 -13.82 -1.08 -7.56
CA ARG A 98 -12.67 -1.59 -6.80
C ARG A 98 -11.41 -1.06 -7.43
N HIS A 99 -10.53 -0.48 -6.63
CA HIS A 99 -9.25 0.03 -7.08
C HIS A 99 -8.18 -0.40 -6.10
N VAL A 100 -7.07 -0.90 -6.65
CA VAL A 100 -5.87 -1.24 -5.90
C VAL A 100 -4.70 -0.61 -6.66
N ASN A 101 -3.84 0.09 -5.92
CA ASN A 101 -2.64 0.69 -6.45
C ASN A 101 -1.46 0.34 -5.54
N PHE A 102 -0.31 0.10 -6.13
CA PHE A 102 0.92 -0.24 -5.43
C PHE A 102 2.01 0.74 -5.85
N ASN A 103 2.70 1.32 -4.89
CA ASN A 103 3.75 2.30 -5.13
C ASN A 103 4.90 2.07 -4.15
N TYR A 104 6.10 2.45 -4.57
CA TYR A 104 7.22 2.63 -3.66
C TYR A 104 7.23 4.07 -3.14
N TYR A 105 7.46 4.21 -1.83
CA TYR A 105 7.72 5.49 -1.20
C TYR A 105 9.05 5.45 -0.47
N SER A 106 9.80 6.55 -0.55
CA SER A 106 11.07 6.73 0.16
C SER A 106 11.02 8.02 0.97
N TYR A 107 11.24 7.89 2.27
CA TYR A 107 11.24 8.97 3.25
C TYR A 107 12.65 9.14 3.81
N SER A 108 13.17 10.36 3.72
CA SER A 108 14.44 10.80 4.28
C SER A 108 14.22 11.55 5.61
N ALA A 109 15.31 11.92 6.28
CA ALA A 109 15.22 12.74 7.49
C ALA A 109 14.48 14.07 7.19
N GLY A 110 13.42 14.34 7.95
CA GLY A 110 12.56 15.51 7.76
C GLY A 110 11.32 15.27 6.90
N ASP A 111 11.23 14.14 6.19
CA ASP A 111 10.00 13.76 5.49
C ASP A 111 8.99 13.19 6.49
N CYS A 112 7.70 13.46 6.25
CA CYS A 112 6.61 12.90 7.05
C CYS A 112 5.35 12.70 6.22
N LEU A 113 4.38 12.02 6.82
CA LEU A 113 3.03 11.88 6.29
C LEU A 113 2.06 12.30 7.40
N PRO A 114 1.28 13.37 7.24
CA PRO A 114 0.32 13.82 8.23
C PRO A 114 -0.78 12.79 8.45
N THR A 115 -1.52 12.94 9.54
CA THR A 115 -2.72 12.15 9.78
C THR A 115 -3.73 12.38 8.65
N HIS A 116 -4.14 11.29 8.02
CA HIS A 116 -5.15 11.19 6.97
C HIS A 116 -5.85 9.83 7.12
N ASP A 117 -6.95 9.60 6.43
CA ASP A 117 -7.79 8.39 6.57
C ASP A 117 -7.90 7.54 5.29
N ASP A 118 -7.14 7.88 4.26
CA ASP A 118 -7.15 7.22 2.94
C ASP A 118 -8.54 7.18 2.26
N THR A 119 -9.48 8.04 2.67
CA THR A 119 -10.86 8.07 2.10
C THR A 119 -11.05 9.08 0.97
N ASP A 120 -9.97 9.70 0.50
CA ASP A 120 -9.96 10.92 -0.31
C ASP A 120 -11.09 11.05 -1.35
N ASP A 121 -12.13 11.80 -0.97
CA ASP A 121 -13.11 12.40 -1.89
C ASP A 121 -12.47 13.49 -2.80
N LEU A 122 -11.23 13.91 -2.50
CA LEU A 122 -10.53 15.04 -3.14
C LEU A 122 -9.67 14.67 -4.36
N TYR A 123 -9.38 13.39 -4.62
CA TYR A 123 -8.59 12.94 -5.79
C TYR A 123 -9.44 12.43 -6.97
N THR A 124 -10.71 12.82 -7.04
CA THR A 124 -11.63 12.44 -8.13
C THR A 124 -11.33 13.09 -9.49
N TYR A 125 -10.26 13.87 -9.62
CA TYR A 125 -9.89 14.52 -10.88
C TYR A 125 -8.39 14.37 -11.19
N ALA A 126 -8.06 13.26 -11.84
CA ALA A 126 -6.94 13.14 -12.79
C ALA A 126 -7.41 12.31 -13.99
#